data_AF-A0A4R4TBH6-F1
#
_entry.id   AF-A0A4R4TBH6-F1
#
_cell.length_a   1.000
_cell.length_b   1.000
_cell.length_c   1.000
_cell.angle_alpha   90.00
_cell.angle_beta   90.00
_cell.angle_gamma   90.00
#
_symmetry.space_group_name_H-M   'P 1'
#
loop_
_entity.id
_entity.type
_entity.pdbx_description
1 polymer ?
#
loop_
_entity_poly.entity_id
_entity_poly.type
_entity_poly.pdbx_seq_one_letter_code
_entity_poly.pdbx_strand_id
1 'polypeptide(L)'
;MAARRALTQEHPVTTHPQPTATTASTATGTAAIGTAGCTGAAAGRGADLLVDALVAGGVTTLFGVPGDTGVVFYDALHQRADALRHVLARDERHAAAMADAYARAGNRVGVVEVSSGGGTTYAVGGLGEAYAAGVPVLLITSDIHSASRDTGALTEIDQTALFSAVTKWTRRAERAADLRPYIDPYDPQTWRSPADAMARRFYHWAPSA
;
A
#
# COMPACT_ATOMS: atom_id res chain seq x y z
N MET A 1 -25.89 -44.95 -16.30
CA MET A 1 -26.33 -43.64 -15.77
C MET A 1 -25.78 -43.50 -14.36
N ALA A 2 -24.49 -43.17 -14.23
CA ALA A 2 -23.75 -43.23 -12.96
C ALA A 2 -23.54 -41.82 -12.39
N ALA A 3 -23.92 -41.65 -11.13
CA ALA A 3 -23.96 -40.38 -10.41
C ALA A 3 -22.57 -39.86 -10.04
N ARG A 4 -22.40 -38.54 -10.23
CA ARG A 4 -21.19 -37.75 -9.96
C ARG A 4 -21.11 -37.44 -8.46
N ARG A 5 -20.12 -38.00 -7.75
CA ARG A 5 -19.82 -37.65 -6.34
C ARG A 5 -19.04 -36.33 -6.31
N ALA A 6 -19.54 -35.39 -5.52
CA ALA A 6 -18.89 -34.12 -5.19
C ALA A 6 -17.70 -34.36 -4.25
N LEU A 7 -16.57 -33.70 -4.55
CA LEU A 7 -15.41 -33.59 -3.66
C LEU A 7 -15.44 -32.18 -3.06
N THR A 8 -15.96 -32.07 -1.85
CA THR A 8 -15.74 -30.91 -0.97
C THR A 8 -14.87 -31.42 0.17
N GLN A 9 -13.57 -31.11 0.15
CA GLN A 9 -12.71 -31.31 1.31
C GLN A 9 -12.48 -29.94 1.94
N GLU A 10 -13.14 -29.71 3.08
CA GLU A 10 -12.88 -28.58 3.97
C GLU A 10 -11.57 -28.84 4.73
N HIS A 11 -10.63 -27.90 4.68
CA HIS A 11 -9.42 -27.94 5.50
C HIS A 11 -9.64 -27.18 6.82
N PRO A 12 -9.29 -27.74 7.99
CA PRO A 12 -9.51 -27.08 9.27
C PRO A 12 -8.52 -25.93 9.51
N VAL A 13 -9.04 -24.79 9.99
CA VAL A 13 -8.25 -23.63 10.42
C VAL A 13 -7.67 -23.88 11.80
N THR A 14 -6.34 -23.94 11.91
CA THR A 14 -5.62 -24.02 13.19
C THR A 14 -5.54 -22.64 13.84
N THR A 15 -6.17 -22.46 15.00
CA THR A 15 -6.05 -21.25 15.81
C THR A 15 -4.78 -21.28 16.67
N HIS A 16 -3.93 -20.26 16.55
CA HIS A 16 -2.76 -20.08 17.43
C HIS A 16 -3.12 -19.26 18.69
N PRO A 17 -2.62 -19.63 19.88
CA PRO A 17 -2.87 -18.89 21.12
C PRO A 17 -2.05 -17.59 21.21
N GLN A 18 -2.64 -16.55 21.82
CA GLN A 18 -2.02 -15.24 22.06
C GLN A 18 -1.21 -15.22 23.38
N PRO A 19 0.00 -14.65 23.43
CA PRO A 19 0.74 -14.47 24.68
C PRO A 19 0.26 -13.25 25.49
N THR A 20 0.24 -13.41 26.80
CA THR A 20 -0.15 -12.41 27.81
C THR A 20 0.94 -11.35 28.07
N ALA A 21 0.52 -10.11 28.28
CA ALA A 21 1.40 -8.96 28.53
C ALA A 21 2.02 -8.99 29.93
N THR A 22 3.34 -8.80 30.03
CA THR A 22 4.06 -8.51 31.28
C THR A 22 4.62 -7.08 31.21
N THR A 23 4.31 -6.30 32.23
CA THR A 23 4.71 -4.90 32.40
C THR A 23 6.12 -4.81 32.96
N ALA A 24 6.98 -3.96 32.37
CA ALA A 24 8.16 -3.45 33.08
C ALA A 24 8.52 -2.03 32.59
N SER A 25 8.55 -1.13 33.57
CA SER A 25 9.04 0.25 33.52
C SER A 25 10.57 0.28 33.57
N THR A 26 11.21 1.29 32.96
CA THR A 26 12.13 2.26 33.61
C THR A 26 12.65 3.27 32.57
N ALA A 27 12.61 4.56 32.92
CA ALA A 27 13.10 5.70 32.16
C ALA A 27 14.62 5.90 32.26
N THR A 28 15.25 6.55 31.27
CA THR A 28 16.28 7.61 31.43
C THR A 28 16.52 8.26 30.06
N GLY A 29 16.49 9.60 29.99
CA GLY A 29 16.48 10.38 28.75
C GLY A 29 17.84 10.74 28.16
N THR A 30 17.83 11.45 27.02
CA THR A 30 18.42 12.79 26.79
C THR A 30 18.38 13.16 25.29
N ALA A 31 18.24 14.46 25.03
CA ALA A 31 18.48 15.24 23.80
C ALA A 31 17.32 15.39 22.81
N ALA A 32 16.68 16.56 22.89
CA ALA A 32 15.64 17.05 22.00
C ALA A 32 16.19 17.34 20.59
N ILE A 33 15.56 16.73 19.59
CA ILE A 33 15.56 17.20 18.21
C ILE A 33 14.16 17.76 17.99
N GLY A 34 14.07 19.03 17.58
CA GLY A 34 12.82 19.75 17.48
C GLY A 34 11.81 19.02 16.59
N THR A 35 10.73 18.55 17.20
CA THR A 35 9.52 18.14 16.51
C THR A 35 8.86 19.38 15.94
N ALA A 36 9.10 19.65 14.66
CA ALA A 36 8.14 20.38 13.85
C ALA A 36 6.91 19.49 13.68
N GLY A 37 6.11 19.37 14.74
CA GLY A 37 4.83 18.71 14.70
C GLY A 37 3.96 19.45 13.70
N CYS A 38 3.44 18.72 12.72
CA CYS A 38 2.31 19.13 11.90
C CYS A 38 1.04 19.18 12.80
N THR A 39 1.02 20.13 13.74
CA THR A 39 -0.15 20.50 14.55
C THR A 39 -1.07 21.36 13.69
N GLY A 40 -1.69 20.71 12.73
CA GLY A 40 -2.68 21.29 11.84
C GLY A 40 -3.23 20.16 11.00
N ALA A 41 -4.52 19.90 11.13
CA ALA A 41 -5.19 19.08 10.15
C ALA A 41 -5.11 19.83 8.80
N ALA A 42 -4.07 19.60 7.99
CA ALA A 42 -3.99 20.05 6.61
C ALA A 42 -5.35 19.83 5.93
N ALA A 43 -6.06 20.93 5.72
CA ALA A 43 -7.34 20.97 5.04
C ALA A 43 -7.04 20.81 3.55
N GLY A 44 -7.02 19.56 3.08
CA GLY A 44 -6.72 19.20 1.70
C GLY A 44 -7.51 17.97 1.29
N ARG A 45 -7.70 17.77 -0.02
CA ARG A 45 -8.34 16.54 -0.52
C ARG A 45 -7.40 15.37 -0.19
N GLY A 46 -7.96 14.19 0.11
CA GLY A 46 -7.14 13.01 0.45
C GLY A 46 -6.10 12.67 -0.62
N ALA A 47 -6.43 12.89 -1.89
CA ALA A 47 -5.50 12.74 -3.01
C ALA A 47 -4.29 13.68 -2.92
N ASP A 48 -4.49 14.95 -2.59
CA ASP A 48 -3.41 15.93 -2.46
C ASP A 48 -2.45 15.51 -1.34
N LEU A 49 -3.01 15.10 -0.19
CA LEU A 49 -2.24 14.61 0.95
C LEU A 49 -1.41 13.36 0.59
N LEU A 50 -2.00 12.42 -0.13
CA LEU A 50 -1.31 11.20 -0.55
C LEU A 50 -0.16 11.51 -1.51
N VAL A 51 -0.39 12.35 -2.52
CA VAL A 51 0.65 12.74 -3.49
C VAL A 51 1.77 13.51 -2.81
N ASP A 52 1.45 14.46 -1.93
CA ASP A 52 2.45 15.23 -1.17
C ASP A 52 3.33 14.32 -0.31
N ALA A 53 2.75 13.28 0.28
CA ALA A 53 3.50 12.31 1.05
C ALA A 53 4.39 11.40 0.20
N LEU A 54 3.95 11.00 -1.00
CA LEU A 54 4.81 10.28 -1.95
C LEU A 54 6.04 11.13 -2.30
N VAL A 55 5.83 12.42 -2.60
CA VAL A 55 6.92 13.37 -2.88
C VAL A 55 7.84 13.52 -1.67
N ALA A 56 7.29 13.74 -0.47
CA ALA A 56 8.06 13.85 0.77
C ALA A 56 8.84 12.55 1.11
N GLY A 57 8.28 11.39 0.74
CA GLY A 57 8.92 10.08 0.84
C GLY A 57 9.98 9.81 -0.23
N GLY A 58 10.27 10.78 -1.10
CA GLY A 58 11.30 10.66 -2.15
C GLY A 58 10.86 9.85 -3.37
N VAL A 59 9.56 9.58 -3.53
CA VAL A 59 9.04 8.97 -4.75
C VAL A 59 9.09 10.01 -5.87
N THR A 60 9.83 9.69 -6.92
CA THR A 60 9.97 10.57 -8.11
C THR A 60 9.26 10.01 -9.34
N THR A 61 8.81 8.76 -9.29
CA THR A 61 8.18 8.08 -10.43
C THR A 61 7.18 7.07 -9.92
N LEU A 62 5.99 7.05 -10.52
CA LEU A 62 4.99 6.02 -10.31
C LEU A 62 4.39 5.57 -11.66
N PHE A 63 3.90 4.34 -11.71
CA PHE A 63 3.36 3.71 -12.92
C PHE A 63 1.88 3.44 -12.72
N GLY A 64 1.04 3.64 -13.73
CA GLY A 64 -0.38 3.40 -13.52
C GLY A 64 -1.25 3.44 -14.74
N VAL A 65 -2.51 3.06 -14.54
CA VAL A 65 -3.58 3.11 -15.54
C VAL A 65 -4.76 3.87 -14.94
N PRO A 66 -5.14 5.03 -15.52
CA PRO A 66 -6.22 5.84 -14.99
C PRO A 66 -7.56 5.15 -15.15
N GLY A 67 -8.46 5.40 -14.20
CA GLY A 67 -9.88 5.10 -14.33
C GLY A 67 -10.74 6.17 -13.67
N ASP A 68 -12.05 6.04 -13.82
CA ASP A 68 -13.06 7.02 -13.39
C ASP A 68 -13.06 7.23 -11.86
N THR A 69 -12.83 6.18 -11.08
CA THR A 69 -12.71 6.29 -9.61
C THR A 69 -11.43 6.99 -9.15
N GLY A 70 -10.41 7.09 -10.02
CA GLY A 70 -9.11 7.68 -9.73
C GLY A 70 -8.94 9.15 -10.16
N VAL A 71 -9.95 9.79 -10.76
CA VAL A 71 -9.80 11.13 -11.39
C VAL A 71 -9.21 12.17 -10.44
N VAL A 72 -9.67 12.21 -9.19
CA VAL A 72 -9.17 13.18 -8.18
C VAL A 72 -7.69 12.93 -7.84
N PHE A 73 -7.22 11.68 -7.95
CA PHE A 73 -5.80 11.36 -7.77
C PHE A 73 -4.96 11.88 -8.94
N TYR A 74 -5.44 11.74 -10.17
CA TYR A 74 -4.75 12.29 -11.35
C TYR A 74 -4.69 13.82 -11.36
N ASP A 75 -5.72 14.50 -10.83
CA ASP A 75 -5.66 15.95 -10.61
C ASP A 75 -4.52 16.33 -9.65
N ALA A 76 -4.35 15.58 -8.56
CA ALA A 76 -3.28 15.82 -7.58
C ALA A 76 -1.89 15.52 -8.18
N LEU A 77 -1.76 14.44 -8.96
CA LEU A 77 -0.53 14.13 -9.70
C LEU A 77 -0.17 15.24 -10.69
N HIS A 78 -1.16 15.80 -11.39
CA HIS A 78 -0.94 16.90 -12.31
C HIS A 78 -0.38 18.14 -11.60
N GLN A 79 -0.87 18.45 -10.39
CA GLN A 79 -0.40 19.57 -9.56
C GLN A 79 1.01 19.38 -8.99
N ARG A 80 1.59 18.17 -9.08
CA ARG A 80 2.94 17.83 -8.62
C ARG A 80 3.80 17.24 -9.74
N ALA A 81 3.45 17.50 -10.99
CA ALA A 81 4.14 16.94 -12.16
C ALA A 81 5.62 17.37 -12.28
N ASP A 82 6.01 18.44 -11.58
CA ASP A 82 7.39 18.92 -11.42
C ASP A 82 8.24 18.06 -10.47
N ALA A 83 7.60 17.36 -9.51
CA ALA A 83 8.27 16.55 -8.49
C ALA A 83 8.04 15.04 -8.65
N LEU A 84 6.86 14.63 -9.12
CA LEU A 84 6.45 13.24 -9.25
C LEU A 84 5.98 12.94 -10.67
N ARG A 85 6.75 12.11 -11.38
CA ARG A 85 6.41 11.68 -12.73
C ARG A 85 5.44 10.51 -12.72
N HIS A 86 4.26 10.68 -13.31
CA HIS A 86 3.38 9.58 -13.66
C HIS A 86 3.77 8.97 -15.01
N VAL A 87 3.95 7.65 -15.06
CA VAL A 87 4.20 6.89 -16.30
C VAL A 87 2.95 6.08 -16.61
N LEU A 88 2.22 6.51 -17.63
CA LEU A 88 1.02 5.84 -18.10
C LEU A 88 1.36 4.49 -18.74
N ALA A 89 0.82 3.42 -18.17
CA ALA A 89 0.78 2.11 -18.80
C ALA A 89 -0.52 1.94 -19.61
N ARG A 90 -0.56 0.93 -20.48
CA ARG A 90 -1.78 0.53 -21.20
C ARG A 90 -2.56 -0.58 -20.50
N ASP A 91 -1.97 -1.18 -19.48
CA ASP A 91 -2.48 -2.33 -18.76
C ASP A 91 -1.86 -2.37 -17.36
N GLU A 92 -2.67 -2.70 -16.36
CA GLU A 92 -2.30 -2.73 -14.95
C GLU A 92 -1.24 -3.82 -14.66
N ARG A 93 -1.23 -4.91 -15.43
CA ARG A 93 -0.18 -5.95 -15.34
C ARG A 93 1.18 -5.36 -15.68
N HIS A 94 1.23 -4.54 -16.72
CA HIS A 94 2.47 -3.87 -17.12
C HIS A 94 2.85 -2.80 -16.11
N ALA A 95 1.90 -2.02 -15.57
CA ALA A 95 2.19 -1.04 -14.53
C ALA A 95 2.84 -1.69 -13.30
N ALA A 96 2.29 -2.82 -12.84
CA ALA A 96 2.84 -3.57 -11.71
C ALA A 96 4.25 -4.13 -12.03
N ALA A 97 4.46 -4.70 -13.21
CA ALA A 97 5.76 -5.19 -13.64
C ALA A 97 6.81 -4.05 -13.77
N MET A 98 6.40 -2.88 -14.24
CA MET A 98 7.26 -1.70 -14.32
C MET A 98 7.67 -1.21 -12.93
N ALA A 99 6.75 -1.20 -11.96
CA ALA A 99 7.05 -0.83 -10.58
C ALA A 99 8.03 -1.82 -9.92
N ASP A 100 7.83 -3.13 -10.11
CA ASP A 100 8.77 -4.16 -9.64
C ASP A 100 10.16 -3.98 -10.26
N ALA A 101 10.25 -3.84 -11.58
CA ALA A 101 11.52 -3.63 -12.29
C ALA A 101 12.22 -2.33 -11.85
N TYR A 102 11.44 -1.26 -11.65
CA TYR A 102 11.94 0.02 -11.16
C TYR A 102 12.55 -0.11 -9.77
N ALA A 103 11.88 -0.82 -8.87
CA ALA A 103 12.36 -1.06 -7.52
C ALA A 103 13.68 -1.83 -7.51
N ARG A 104 13.77 -2.89 -8.33
CA ARG A 104 14.99 -3.70 -8.48
C ARG A 104 16.16 -2.92 -9.06
N ALA A 105 15.92 -2.14 -10.10
CA ALA A 105 16.97 -1.39 -10.79
C ALA A 105 17.49 -0.20 -9.96
N GLY A 106 16.60 0.46 -9.22
CA GLY A 106 16.92 1.70 -8.50
C GLY A 106 17.27 1.52 -7.02
N ASN A 107 17.07 0.33 -6.44
CA ASN A 107 17.07 0.12 -4.99
C ASN A 107 16.18 1.15 -4.25
N ARG A 108 14.99 1.39 -4.81
CA ARG A 108 13.96 2.29 -4.24
C ARG A 108 12.61 1.58 -4.21
N VAL A 109 11.62 2.19 -3.59
CA VAL A 109 10.24 1.70 -3.67
C VAL A 109 9.70 1.90 -5.09
N GLY A 110 9.13 0.83 -5.66
CA GLY A 110 8.30 0.90 -6.86
C GLY A 110 6.87 1.27 -6.49
N VAL A 111 6.27 2.25 -7.17
CA VAL A 111 4.89 2.67 -6.89
C VAL A 111 4.03 2.40 -8.10
N VAL A 112 2.93 1.68 -7.90
CA VAL A 112 1.93 1.40 -8.92
C VAL A 112 0.56 1.92 -8.48
N GLU A 113 -0.18 2.53 -9.40
CA GLU A 113 -1.58 2.94 -9.22
C GLU A 113 -2.51 2.25 -10.22
N VAL A 114 -3.69 1.85 -9.74
CA VAL A 114 -4.75 1.23 -10.55
C VAL A 114 -6.15 1.66 -10.09
N SER A 115 -7.10 1.64 -11.02
CA SER A 115 -8.51 1.93 -10.74
C SER A 115 -9.22 0.81 -9.96
N SER A 116 -10.43 1.10 -9.43
CA SER A 116 -11.31 0.09 -8.84
C SER A 116 -11.74 -1.00 -9.83
N GLY A 117 -12.33 -2.07 -9.31
CA GLY A 117 -12.94 -3.12 -10.13
C GLY A 117 -11.93 -3.99 -10.88
N GLY A 118 -12.22 -4.27 -12.15
CA GLY A 118 -11.44 -5.22 -12.96
C GLY A 118 -9.96 -4.86 -13.06
N GLY A 119 -9.64 -3.57 -13.18
CA GLY A 119 -8.25 -3.09 -13.27
C GLY A 119 -7.41 -3.48 -12.05
N THR A 120 -7.97 -3.36 -10.84
CA THR A 120 -7.27 -3.75 -9.60
C THR A 120 -6.88 -5.23 -9.59
N THR A 121 -7.73 -6.11 -10.16
CA THR A 121 -7.45 -7.56 -10.17
C THR A 121 -6.24 -7.93 -11.02
N TYR A 122 -5.94 -7.12 -12.03
CA TYR A 122 -4.79 -7.32 -12.92
C TYR A 122 -3.46 -7.00 -12.25
N ALA A 123 -3.44 -6.19 -11.19
CA ALA A 123 -2.24 -5.92 -10.42
C ALA A 123 -1.79 -7.10 -9.53
N VAL A 124 -2.70 -8.03 -9.20
CA VAL A 124 -2.45 -9.13 -8.25
C VAL A 124 -1.24 -9.98 -8.64
N GLY A 125 -1.12 -10.33 -9.93
CA GLY A 125 0.00 -11.15 -10.41
C GLY A 125 1.36 -10.46 -10.25
N GLY A 126 1.42 -9.17 -10.58
CA GLY A 126 2.66 -8.38 -10.42
C GLY A 126 3.03 -8.15 -8.95
N LEU A 127 2.03 -7.91 -8.09
CA LEU A 127 2.25 -7.81 -6.64
C LEU A 127 2.70 -9.15 -6.05
N GLY A 128 2.12 -10.27 -6.48
CA GLY A 128 2.50 -11.60 -6.03
C GLY A 128 3.95 -11.93 -6.32
N GLU A 129 4.44 -11.57 -7.51
CA GLU A 129 5.86 -11.71 -7.87
C GLU A 129 6.75 -10.85 -6.97
N ALA A 130 6.44 -9.55 -6.83
CA ALA A 130 7.20 -8.64 -5.98
C ALA A 130 7.22 -9.11 -4.51
N TYR A 131 6.09 -9.58 -4.00
CA TYR A 131 5.95 -10.13 -2.65
C TYR A 131 6.82 -11.37 -2.44
N ALA A 132 6.77 -12.34 -3.36
CA ALA A 132 7.55 -13.57 -3.30
C ALA A 132 9.06 -13.29 -3.41
N ALA A 133 9.45 -12.33 -4.25
CA ALA A 133 10.83 -11.93 -4.46
C ALA A 133 11.37 -10.95 -3.40
N GLY A 134 10.53 -10.48 -2.49
CA GLY A 134 10.92 -9.52 -1.45
C GLY A 134 11.24 -8.12 -1.98
N VAL A 135 10.67 -7.73 -3.13
CA VAL A 135 10.87 -6.42 -3.76
C VAL A 135 9.92 -5.38 -3.17
N PRO A 136 10.39 -4.17 -2.84
CA PRO A 136 9.56 -3.14 -2.23
C PRO A 136 8.65 -2.47 -3.26
N VAL A 137 7.38 -2.89 -3.32
CA VAL A 137 6.34 -2.28 -4.16
C VAL A 137 5.19 -1.75 -3.32
N LEU A 138 4.75 -0.52 -3.60
CA LEU A 138 3.54 0.11 -3.08
C LEU A 138 2.46 0.07 -4.16
N LEU A 139 1.30 -0.51 -3.83
CA LEU A 139 0.10 -0.42 -4.64
C LEU A 139 -0.85 0.63 -4.05
N ILE A 140 -1.30 1.55 -4.90
CA ILE A 140 -2.36 2.50 -4.61
C ILE A 140 -3.54 2.12 -5.48
N THR A 141 -4.71 1.94 -4.88
CA THR A 141 -5.93 1.67 -5.62
C THR A 141 -6.97 2.72 -5.29
N SER A 142 -7.72 3.16 -6.30
CA SER A 142 -8.97 3.87 -6.05
C SER A 142 -10.10 2.87 -5.80
N ASP A 143 -11.20 3.36 -5.26
CA ASP A 143 -12.34 2.54 -4.86
C ASP A 143 -13.64 3.25 -5.19
N ILE A 144 -14.76 2.53 -5.08
CA ILE A 144 -16.10 3.09 -5.23
C ILE A 144 -16.37 4.14 -4.15
N HIS A 145 -17.32 5.03 -4.42
CA HIS A 145 -17.79 5.99 -3.44
C HIS A 145 -18.29 5.26 -2.18
N SER A 146 -17.92 5.77 -0.99
CA SER A 146 -18.22 5.09 0.28
C SER A 146 -19.72 4.85 0.52
N ALA A 147 -20.58 5.74 0.01
CA ALA A 147 -22.03 5.60 0.07
C ALA A 147 -22.61 4.49 -0.85
N SER A 148 -21.83 3.96 -1.78
CA SER A 148 -22.25 2.92 -2.74
C SER A 148 -21.86 1.51 -2.31
N ARG A 149 -21.27 1.35 -1.12
CA ARG A 149 -20.84 0.05 -0.61
C ARG A 149 -22.01 -0.86 -0.28
N ASP A 150 -21.78 -2.15 -0.49
CA ASP A 150 -22.72 -3.23 -0.26
C ASP A 150 -24.03 -3.06 -1.06
N THR A 151 -24.00 -2.22 -2.10
CA THR A 151 -25.14 -1.98 -2.99
C THR A 151 -25.05 -2.79 -4.28
N GLY A 152 -23.94 -3.51 -4.51
CA GLY A 152 -23.66 -4.15 -5.79
C GLY A 152 -23.25 -3.12 -6.84
N ALA A 153 -22.55 -2.06 -6.42
CA ALA A 153 -22.14 -0.99 -7.30
C ALA A 153 -21.19 -1.51 -8.39
N LEU A 154 -21.21 -0.87 -9.55
CA LEU A 154 -20.26 -1.18 -10.61
C LEU A 154 -18.84 -1.01 -10.07
N THR A 155 -17.96 -1.97 -10.36
CA THR A 155 -16.56 -2.05 -9.88
C THR A 155 -16.36 -2.36 -8.39
N GLU A 156 -17.42 -2.63 -7.64
CA GLU A 156 -17.33 -3.04 -6.23
C GLU A 156 -16.62 -4.40 -6.09
N ILE A 157 -15.48 -4.40 -5.41
CA ILE A 157 -14.68 -5.60 -5.08
C ILE A 157 -14.10 -5.40 -3.68
N ASP A 158 -14.05 -6.45 -2.86
CA ASP A 158 -13.28 -6.44 -1.62
C ASP A 158 -11.77 -6.46 -1.93
N GLN A 159 -11.22 -5.27 -2.16
CA GLN A 159 -9.80 -5.09 -2.46
C GLN A 159 -8.91 -5.46 -1.27
N THR A 160 -9.41 -5.34 -0.04
CA THR A 160 -8.63 -5.66 1.16
C THR A 160 -8.38 -7.16 1.24
N ALA A 161 -9.45 -7.96 1.06
CA ALA A 161 -9.32 -9.41 0.99
C ALA A 161 -8.46 -9.83 -0.22
N LEU A 162 -8.69 -9.23 -1.39
CA LEU A 162 -7.96 -9.54 -2.62
C LEU A 162 -6.44 -9.39 -2.46
N PHE A 163 -5.97 -8.27 -1.91
CA PHE A 163 -4.54 -8.00 -1.79
C PHE A 163 -3.90 -8.56 -0.53
N SER A 164 -4.67 -8.97 0.48
CA SER A 164 -4.13 -9.57 1.72
C SER A 164 -3.26 -10.81 1.46
N ALA A 165 -3.53 -11.56 0.39
CA ALA A 165 -2.77 -12.76 0.03
C ALA A 165 -1.40 -12.48 -0.60
N VAL A 166 -1.21 -11.28 -1.16
CA VAL A 166 -0.01 -10.91 -1.94
C VAL A 166 0.62 -9.60 -1.43
N THR A 167 0.29 -9.18 -0.22
CA THR A 167 0.87 -8.01 0.43
C THR A 167 1.24 -8.34 1.86
N LYS A 168 2.29 -7.70 2.34
CA LYS A 168 2.65 -7.79 3.76
C LYS A 168 1.78 -6.87 4.62
N TRP A 169 1.19 -5.84 4.02
CA TRP A 169 0.33 -4.86 4.66
C TRP A 169 -0.66 -4.30 3.63
N THR A 170 -1.92 -4.16 4.03
CA THR A 170 -3.00 -3.58 3.24
C THR A 170 -3.91 -2.79 4.16
N ARG A 171 -4.30 -1.58 3.77
CA ARG A 171 -5.29 -0.76 4.46
C ARG A 171 -6.16 -0.02 3.46
N ARG A 172 -7.38 0.26 3.90
CA ARG A 172 -8.33 1.11 3.21
C ARG A 172 -8.53 2.38 4.03
N ALA A 173 -8.35 3.54 3.39
CA ALA A 173 -8.68 4.81 4.00
C ALA A 173 -10.15 5.14 3.77
N GLU A 174 -10.92 5.31 4.85
CA GLU A 174 -12.34 5.68 4.78
C GLU A 174 -12.54 7.19 4.65
N ARG A 175 -11.63 7.97 5.24
CA ARG A 175 -11.63 9.44 5.20
C ARG A 175 -10.23 9.94 4.91
N ALA A 176 -10.14 11.14 4.35
CA ALA A 176 -8.85 11.80 4.11
C ALA A 176 -8.00 11.93 5.40
N ALA A 177 -8.65 12.17 6.56
CA ALA A 177 -7.96 12.24 7.84
C ALA A 177 -7.32 10.90 8.27
N ASP A 178 -7.85 9.78 7.79
CA ASP A 178 -7.35 8.43 8.10
C ASP A 178 -6.06 8.11 7.31
N LEU A 179 -5.70 8.93 6.31
CA LEU A 179 -4.45 8.76 5.59
C LEU A 179 -3.23 9.11 6.45
N ARG A 180 -3.35 10.05 7.40
CA ARG A 180 -2.22 10.61 8.17
C ARG A 180 -1.26 9.56 8.74
N PRO A 181 -1.74 8.51 9.45
CA PRO A 181 -0.83 7.51 10.02
C PRO A 181 -0.07 6.69 8.97
N TYR A 182 -0.51 6.72 7.70
CA TYR A 182 0.09 5.98 6.59
C TYR A 182 1.02 6.85 5.74
N ILE A 183 0.91 8.17 5.86
CA ILE A 183 1.57 9.13 4.96
C ILE A 183 2.49 10.11 5.71
N ASP A 184 2.46 10.12 7.04
CA ASP A 184 3.38 10.93 7.84
C ASP A 184 4.83 10.46 7.66
N PRO A 185 5.81 11.39 7.57
CA PRO A 185 7.21 11.03 7.45
C PRO A 185 7.66 10.15 8.61
N TYR A 186 8.55 9.21 8.31
CA TYR A 186 9.22 8.32 9.27
C TYR A 186 9.67 9.06 10.54
N ASP A 187 9.13 8.65 11.70
CA ASP A 187 9.61 9.05 13.02
C ASP A 187 10.18 7.81 13.76
N PRO A 188 11.52 7.75 13.99
CA PRO A 188 12.15 6.65 14.69
C PRO A 188 11.72 6.49 16.16
N GLN A 189 11.14 7.52 16.78
CA GLN A 189 10.80 7.52 18.21
C GLN A 189 9.41 6.94 18.51
N THR A 190 8.49 7.00 17.56
CA THR A 190 7.09 6.53 17.73
C THR A 190 6.81 5.18 17.09
N TRP A 191 7.84 4.55 16.51
CA TRP A 191 7.77 3.26 15.84
C TRP A 191 7.43 2.10 16.78
N ARG A 192 6.25 1.48 16.58
CA ARG A 192 5.74 0.40 17.47
C ARG A 192 5.94 -1.02 16.96
N SER A 193 6.06 -1.26 15.64
CA SER A 193 6.49 -2.58 15.16
C SER A 193 6.89 -2.61 13.68
N PRO A 194 7.70 -3.60 13.25
CA PRO A 194 8.06 -3.78 11.85
C PRO A 194 6.91 -4.20 10.91
N ALA A 195 5.68 -4.41 11.40
CA ALA A 195 4.49 -4.65 10.55
C ALA A 195 3.85 -3.35 10.00
N ASP A 196 4.29 -2.20 10.51
CA ASP A 196 3.65 -0.89 10.26
C ASP A 196 4.33 -0.04 9.18
N ALA A 197 5.53 -0.40 8.72
CA ALA A 197 6.03 0.07 7.43
C ALA A 197 5.68 -0.94 6.34
N MET A 198 5.67 -0.51 5.10
CA MET A 198 6.02 -1.33 3.94
C MET A 198 7.05 -2.41 4.32
N ALA A 199 6.58 -3.65 4.42
CA ALA A 199 7.04 -4.46 5.52
C ALA A 199 8.46 -5.02 5.45
N ARG A 200 9.04 -5.01 6.65
CA ARG A 200 10.12 -5.83 7.20
C ARG A 200 11.26 -6.15 6.22
N ARG A 201 12.34 -5.36 6.39
CA ARG A 201 13.73 -5.64 6.03
C ARG A 201 14.05 -5.59 4.54
N PHE A 202 14.57 -4.43 4.09
CA PHE A 202 15.63 -4.43 3.10
C PHE A 202 16.75 -5.34 3.65
N TYR A 203 16.94 -6.50 3.03
CA TYR A 203 18.03 -7.40 3.37
C TYR A 203 19.36 -6.69 3.10
N HIS A 204 20.11 -6.39 4.16
CA HIS A 204 21.56 -6.29 4.04
C HIS A 204 22.08 -7.73 3.88
N TRP A 205 22.54 -8.08 2.67
CA TRP A 205 23.45 -9.21 2.47
C TRP A 205 24.86 -8.65 2.30
N ALA A 206 25.75 -8.91 3.26
CA ALA A 206 27.19 -8.79 3.07
C ALA A 206 27.67 -10.09 2.41
N PRO A 207 28.44 -10.05 1.32
CA PRO A 207 29.18 -11.21 0.88
C PRO A 207 30.24 -11.51 1.94
N SER A 208 30.09 -12.60 2.69
CA SER A 208 31.25 -13.23 3.33
C SER A 208 31.89 -14.16 2.30
N ALA A 209 33.22 -14.07 2.23
CA ALA A 209 34.13 -14.89 1.42
C ALA A 209 33.88 -16.39 1.52
#